data_AF-A0AAD9H074-F1
#
_entry.id   AF-A0AAD9H074-F1
#
_cell.length_a   1.000
_cell.length_b   1.000
_cell.length_c   1.000
_cell.angle_alpha   90.00
_cell.angle_beta   90.00
_cell.angle_gamma   90.00
#
_symmetry.space_group_name_H-M   'P 1'
#
loop_
_entity.id
_entity.type
_entity.pdbx_description
1 polymer ?
#
loop_
_entity_poly.entity_id
_entity_poly.type
_entity_poly.pdbx_seq_one_letter_code
_entity_poly.pdbx_strand_id
1 'polypeptide(L)'
;MTKMARAVVNFLSDTVTCPNATMRQAIATAKVGDAVFGADPSVNLLEKVAAERLGKAAALYVPSYGKRLPIEHKWILSLTSCMFVFL
;
A
#
# COMPACT_ATOMS: atom_id res chain seq x y z
N MET A 1 -19.65 -25.58 7.22
CA MET A 1 -18.84 -25.66 5.99
C MET A 1 -17.77 -24.57 6.04
N THR A 2 -16.57 -24.90 6.52
CA THR A 2 -15.38 -24.09 6.23
C THR A 2 -14.21 -25.06 6.27
N LYS A 3 -13.99 -25.69 5.11
CA LYS A 3 -12.86 -26.55 4.84
C LYS A 3 -11.61 -25.68 5.03
N MET A 4 -10.92 -25.84 6.16
CA MET A 4 -9.56 -25.34 6.32
C MET A 4 -8.74 -26.08 5.26
N ALA A 5 -8.55 -25.42 4.12
CA ALA A 5 -7.72 -25.94 3.06
C ALA A 5 -6.35 -26.19 3.67
N ARG A 6 -5.91 -27.45 3.64
CA ARG A 6 -4.52 -27.88 3.82
C ARG A 6 -3.64 -26.78 3.22
N ALA A 7 -2.66 -26.28 3.96
CA ALA A 7 -1.75 -25.23 3.51
C ALA A 7 -0.96 -25.75 2.30
N VAL A 8 -1.58 -25.67 1.12
CA VAL A 8 -0.96 -25.91 -0.16
C VAL A 8 -0.04 -24.74 -0.36
N VAL A 9 1.27 -25.03 -0.45
CA VAL A 9 2.25 -23.98 -0.72
C VAL A 9 1.92 -23.40 -2.09
N ASN A 10 1.46 -22.15 -2.09
CA ASN A 10 0.99 -21.44 -3.28
C ASN A 10 2.15 -20.64 -3.89
N PHE A 11 2.57 -21.03 -5.09
CA PHE A 11 3.67 -20.39 -5.84
C PHE A 11 3.18 -19.59 -7.06
N LEU A 12 1.88 -19.28 -7.15
CA LEU A 12 1.32 -18.59 -8.31
C LEU A 12 1.81 -17.14 -8.42
N SER A 13 1.75 -16.39 -7.31
CA SER A 13 2.19 -14.99 -7.22
C SER A 13 2.20 -14.56 -5.75
N ASP A 14 3.03 -13.57 -5.43
CA ASP A 14 3.02 -12.81 -4.18
C ASP A 14 1.72 -12.02 -3.94
N THR A 15 0.95 -11.72 -4.99
CA THR A 15 -0.33 -11.00 -4.89
C THR A 15 -1.43 -11.78 -4.15
N VAL A 16 -1.24 -13.08 -3.90
CA VAL A 16 -2.18 -13.91 -3.10
C VAL A 16 -1.99 -13.71 -1.59
N THR A 17 -1.01 -12.89 -1.19
CA THR A 17 -0.74 -12.57 0.22
C THR A 17 -1.99 -11.99 0.90
N CYS A 18 -2.29 -12.49 2.10
CA CYS A 18 -3.40 -12.04 2.91
C CYS A 18 -2.88 -11.19 4.10
N PRO A 19 -3.59 -10.14 4.52
CA PRO A 19 -3.18 -9.35 5.67
C PRO A 19 -3.14 -10.22 6.93
N ASN A 20 -2.15 -10.01 7.80
CA ASN A 20 -2.09 -10.67 9.10
C ASN A 20 -3.04 -9.99 10.12
N ALA A 21 -3.09 -10.51 11.35
CA ALA A 21 -3.98 -9.98 12.39
C ALA A 21 -3.66 -8.52 12.75
N THR A 22 -2.37 -8.19 12.88
CA THR A 22 -1.90 -6.84 13.20
C THR A 22 -2.27 -5.83 12.11
N MET A 23 -2.12 -6.21 10.84
CA MET A 23 -2.53 -5.37 9.70
C MET A 23 -4.04 -5.13 9.72
N ARG A 24 -4.85 -6.18 9.96
CA ARG A 24 -6.30 -6.02 10.06
C ARG A 24 -6.72 -5.08 11.18
N GLN A 25 -6.07 -5.17 12.33
CA GLN A 25 -6.33 -4.28 13.46
C GLN A 25 -5.93 -2.83 13.14
N ALA A 26 -4.77 -2.63 12.50
CA ALA A 26 -4.32 -1.30 12.09
C ALA A 26 -5.31 -0.66 11.10
N ILE A 27 -5.79 -1.43 10.11
CA ILE A 27 -6.80 -0.96 9.16
C ILE A 27 -8.10 -0.58 9.88
N ALA A 28 -8.58 -1.43 10.79
CA ALA A 28 -9.83 -1.21 11.51
C ALA A 28 -9.78 0.00 12.46
N THR A 29 -8.59 0.38 12.94
CA THR A 29 -8.40 1.48 13.91
C THR A 29 -7.83 2.76 13.28
N ALA A 30 -7.57 2.75 11.97
CA ALA A 30 -6.99 3.88 11.27
C ALA A 30 -7.91 5.11 11.31
N LYS A 31 -7.31 6.29 11.54
CA LYS A 31 -8.01 7.56 11.41
C LYS A 31 -8.16 7.85 9.91
N VAL A 32 -9.38 7.92 9.42
CA VAL A 32 -9.69 8.15 8.00
C VAL A 32 -10.28 9.55 7.81
N GLY A 33 -10.10 10.10 6.63
CA GLY A 33 -10.65 11.38 6.23
C GLY A 33 -10.90 11.42 4.72
N ASP A 34 -11.05 12.62 4.17
CA ASP A 34 -11.22 12.79 2.72
C ASP A 34 -9.86 12.94 2.03
N ALA A 35 -9.46 11.92 1.28
CA ALA A 35 -8.18 11.92 0.56
C ALA A 35 -8.15 12.90 -0.63
N VAL A 36 -9.29 13.28 -1.22
CA VAL A 36 -9.34 14.23 -2.35
C VAL A 36 -8.95 15.63 -1.90
N PHE A 37 -9.35 16.01 -0.69
CA PHE A 37 -9.01 17.30 -0.09
C PHE A 37 -7.75 17.25 0.79
N GLY A 38 -7.04 16.12 0.84
CA GLY A 38 -5.85 15.95 1.68
C GLY A 38 -6.13 15.91 3.18
N ALA A 39 -7.37 15.61 3.57
CA ALA A 39 -7.81 15.56 4.96
C ALA A 39 -7.70 14.16 5.58
N ASP A 40 -7.20 13.15 4.84
CA ASP A 40 -6.95 11.80 5.39
C ASP A 40 -5.57 11.72 6.06
N PRO A 41 -5.51 11.60 7.40
CA PRO A 41 -4.23 11.60 8.11
C PRO A 41 -3.43 10.31 7.89
N SER A 42 -4.08 9.18 7.61
CA SER A 42 -3.41 7.90 7.38
C SER A 42 -2.74 7.87 6.00
N VAL A 43 -3.42 8.39 4.97
CA VAL A 43 -2.86 8.52 3.61
C VAL A 43 -1.68 9.49 3.61
N ASN A 44 -1.83 10.67 4.23
CA ASN A 44 -0.77 11.67 4.29
C ASN A 44 0.49 11.13 4.98
N LEU A 45 0.31 10.37 6.07
CA LEU A 45 1.44 9.73 6.77
C LEU A 45 2.13 8.69 5.89
N LEU A 46 1.37 7.85 5.19
CA LEU A 46 1.90 6.83 4.29
C LEU A 46 2.76 7.45 3.18
N GLU A 47 2.25 8.50 2.54
CA GLU A 47 2.96 9.21 1.47
C GLU A 47 4.22 9.91 1.97
N LYS A 48 4.16 10.56 3.14
CA LYS A 48 5.33 11.19 3.75
C LYS A 48 6.43 10.16 4.05
N VAL A 49 6.07 9.05 4.71
CA VAL A 49 7.02 7.98 5.03
C VAL A 49 7.61 7.36 3.77
N ALA A 50 6.81 7.18 2.71
CA ALA A 50 7.27 6.67 1.44
C ALA A 50 8.26 7.62 0.75
N ALA A 51 7.96 8.93 0.73
CA ALA A 51 8.81 9.96 0.16
C ALA A 51 10.16 10.04 0.89
N GLU A 52 10.14 10.03 2.22
CA GLU A 52 11.35 10.06 3.06
C GLU A 52 12.22 8.82 2.83
N ARG A 53 11.62 7.62 2.82
CA ARG A 53 12.36 6.36 2.61
C ARG A 53 12.99 6.26 1.23
N LEU A 54 12.36 6.83 0.21
CA LEU A 54 12.85 6.81 -1.17
C LEU A 54 13.73 8.03 -1.53
N GLY A 55 13.92 8.98 -0.61
CA GLY A 55 14.64 10.22 -0.89
C GLY A 55 13.98 11.06 -1.99
N LYS A 56 12.64 11.10 -2.03
CA LYS A 56 11.86 11.83 -3.03
C LYS A 56 11.16 13.02 -2.40
N ALA A 57 10.85 14.02 -3.22
CA ALA A 57 10.17 15.23 -2.76
C ALA A 57 8.71 14.97 -2.32
N ALA A 58 8.05 13.96 -2.91
CA ALA A 58 6.67 13.59 -2.60
C ALA A 58 6.40 12.13 -3.04
N ALA A 59 5.33 11.54 -2.50
CA ALA A 59 4.76 10.28 -2.95
C ALA A 59 3.23 10.43 -3.11
N LEU A 60 2.61 9.48 -3.82
CA LEU A 60 1.16 9.43 -3.99
C LEU A 60 0.67 7.99 -3.80
N TYR A 61 -0.34 7.80 -2.95
CA TYR A 61 -1.01 6.53 -2.78
C TYR A 61 -2.00 6.29 -3.93
N VAL A 62 -1.91 5.13 -4.57
CA VAL A 62 -2.82 4.71 -5.65
C VAL A 62 -3.39 3.32 -5.36
N PRO A 63 -4.64 3.01 -5.77
CA PRO A 63 -5.25 1.71 -5.49
C PRO A 63 -4.56 0.52 -6.16
N SER A 64 -3.92 0.74 -7.32
CA SER A 64 -3.16 -0.30 -8.03
C SER A 64 -2.09 0.32 -8.93
N TYR A 65 -1.04 -0.45 -9.20
CA TYR A 65 0.11 -0.02 -10.00
C TYR A 65 -0.09 -0.18 -11.52
N GLY A 66 -1.11 -0.93 -11.95
CA GLY A 66 -1.30 -1.33 -13.36
C GLY A 66 -2.02 -0.31 -14.24
N LYS A 67 -2.72 0.66 -13.65
CA LYS A 67 -3.31 1.77 -14.42
C LYS A 67 -2.28 2.86 -14.57
N ARG A 68 -1.74 3.02 -15.78
CA ARG A 68 -0.93 4.18 -16.14
C ARG A 68 -1.81 5.43 -16.08
N LEU A 69 -1.71 6.16 -14.99
CA LEU A 69 -2.40 7.45 -14.86
C LEU A 69 -1.72 8.46 -15.80
N PRO A 70 -2.48 9.27 -16.54
CA PRO A 70 -1.93 10.35 -17.37
C PRO A 70 -1.51 11.50 -16.44
N ILE A 71 -0.44 11.30 -15.67
CA ILE A 71 0.13 12.33 -14.79
C ILE A 71 1.46 12.72 -15.42
N GLU A 72 1.46 13.81 -16.18
CA GLU A 72 2.59 14.12 -17.07
C GLU A 72 3.87 14.57 -16.37
N HIS A 73 3.85 15.04 -15.09
CA HIS A 73 5.02 15.76 -14.56
C HIS A 73 5.34 15.62 -13.07
N LYS A 74 4.98 14.52 -12.39
CA LYS A 74 5.52 14.28 -11.03
C LYS A 74 5.93 12.83 -10.86
N TRP A 75 7.17 12.65 -10.42
CA TRP A 75 7.83 11.39 -10.07
C TRP A 75 7.06 10.60 -9.01
N ILE A 76 5.91 10.03 -9.37
CA ILE A 76 5.15 9.11 -8.54
C ILE A 76 5.81 7.75 -8.70
N LEU A 77 6.73 7.44 -7.80
CA LEU A 77 7.28 6.10 -7.68
C LEU A 77 6.23 5.21 -7.01
N SER A 78 5.81 4.20 -7.78
CA SER A 78 4.98 3.10 -7.34
C SER A 78 5.54 2.45 -6.06
N LEU A 79 4.72 2.39 -5.02
CA LEU A 79 5.04 1.79 -3.72
C LEU A 79 5.40 0.30 -3.78
N THR A 80 5.23 -0.38 -4.93
CA THR A 80 5.66 -1.77 -5.12
C THR A 80 7.17 -1.98 -5.14
N SER A 81 8.01 -0.94 -5.27
CA SER A 81 9.46 -1.11 -5.04
C SER A 81 9.86 -0.98 -3.56
N CYS A 82 8.97 -0.52 -2.67
CA CYS A 82 9.28 -0.35 -1.24
C CYS A 82 8.99 -1.56 -0.37
N MET A 83 8.20 -2.54 -0.84
CA MET A 83 8.00 -3.78 -0.09
C MET A 83 9.26 -4.66 -0.04
N PHE A 84 10.28 -4.34 -0.84
CA PHE A 84 11.60 -4.99 -0.82
C PHE A 84 12.62 -4.34 0.14
N VAL A 85 12.31 -3.21 0.79
CA VAL A 85 13.21 -2.53 1.75
C VAL A 85 12.81 -2.78 3.22
N PHE A 86 12.02 -3.84 3.46
CA PHE A 86 11.67 -4.31 4.80
C PHE A 86 12.38 -5.64 5.17
N LEU A 87 13.44 -5.98 4.45
CA LEU A 87 14.48 -6.94 4.83
C LEU A 87 15.80 -6.18 5.04
#